data_AF-A0A413RRY5-F1
#
_entry.id   AF-A0A413RRY5-F1
#
_cell.length_a   1.000
_cell.length_b   1.000
_cell.length_c   1.000
_cell.angle_alpha   90.00
_cell.angle_beta   90.00
_cell.angle_gamma   90.00
#
_symmetry.space_group_name_H-M   'P 1'
#
loop_
_entity.id
_entity.type
_entity.pdbx_description
1 polymer ?
#
loop_
_entity_poly.entity_id
_entity_poly.type
_entity_poly.pdbx_seq_one_letter_code
_entity_poly.pdbx_strand_id
1 'polypeptide(L)'
;LDLLTDLNRRRGTTVVMVLHDLNLAARYADHLVAIRAGHLYAQGTPAEVVTEQMVEDVFGMTSRVITDPVSSTPLVLPVGRHHSGTLLAADEKRAAPEAPLPADALR
;
A
#
# COMPACT_ATOMS: atom_id res chain seq x y z
N LEU A 1 -9.46 9.47 -13.14
CA LEU A 1 -10.51 10.31 -12.54
C LEU A 1 -10.18 11.81 -12.64
N ASP A 2 -9.28 12.19 -13.55
CA ASP A 2 -8.72 13.55 -13.61
C ASP A 2 -9.76 14.61 -13.92
N LEU A 3 -10.78 14.28 -14.74
CA LEU A 3 -11.86 15.20 -15.06
C LEU A 3 -12.69 15.59 -13.82
N LEU A 4 -12.94 14.66 -12.90
CA LEU A 4 -13.67 14.97 -11.66
C LEU A 4 -12.81 15.81 -10.71
N THR A 5 -11.52 15.52 -10.62
CA THR A 5 -10.56 16.34 -9.87
C THR A 5 -10.49 17.76 -10.42
N ASP A 6 -10.38 17.91 -11.74
CA ASP A 6 -10.38 19.21 -12.40
C ASP A 6 -11.69 19.97 -12.17
N LEU A 7 -12.83 19.27 -12.25
CA LEU A 7 -14.13 19.88 -12.04
C LEU A 7 -14.32 20.35 -10.59
N ASN A 8 -13.96 19.53 -9.60
CA ASN A 8 -13.97 19.90 -8.19
C ASN A 8 -13.11 21.16 -7.97
N ARG A 9 -11.87 21.18 -8.47
CA ARG A 9 -10.96 22.32 -8.31
C ARG A 9 -11.44 23.59 -8.99
N ARG A 10 -12.02 23.48 -10.19
CA ARG A 10 -12.51 24.65 -10.95
C ARG A 10 -13.81 25.22 -10.38
N ARG A 11 -14.69 24.38 -9.84
CA ARG A 11 -16.03 24.77 -9.38
C ARG A 11 -16.18 24.86 -7.87
N GLY A 12 -15.17 24.43 -7.11
CA GLY A 12 -15.22 24.36 -5.64
C GLY A 12 -16.32 23.44 -5.11
N THR A 13 -16.68 22.40 -5.86
CA THR A 13 -17.81 21.52 -5.54
C THR A 13 -17.34 20.27 -4.82
N THR A 14 -17.86 19.99 -3.63
CA THR A 14 -17.57 18.74 -2.91
C THR A 14 -18.06 17.53 -3.71
N VAL A 15 -17.16 16.57 -3.95
CA VAL A 15 -17.45 15.32 -4.65
C VAL A 15 -17.27 14.16 -3.67
N VAL A 16 -18.31 13.34 -3.53
CA VAL A 16 -18.26 12.07 -2.78
C VAL A 16 -18.32 10.93 -3.80
N MET A 17 -17.40 9.99 -3.71
CA MET A 17 -17.31 8.84 -4.62
C MET A 17 -17.25 7.55 -3.80
N VAL A 18 -17.88 6.49 -4.32
CA VAL A 18 -17.70 5.12 -3.84
C VAL A 18 -16.94 4.37 -4.91
N LEU A 19 -15.74 3.90 -4.57
CA LEU A 19 -14.85 3.20 -5.49
C LEU A 19 -14.61 1.78 -4.98
N HIS A 20 -14.53 0.83 -5.92
CA HIS A 20 -14.14 -0.54 -5.63
C HIS A 20 -12.62 -0.76 -5.65
N ASP A 21 -11.87 0.21 -6.21
CA ASP A 21 -10.42 0.15 -6.32
C ASP A 21 -9.76 1.09 -5.31
N LEU A 22 -8.98 0.52 -4.40
CA LEU A 22 -8.32 1.24 -3.31
C LEU A 22 -7.18 2.14 -3.79
N ASN A 23 -6.42 1.73 -4.80
CA ASN A 23 -5.31 2.54 -5.33
C ASN A 23 -5.86 3.77 -6.07
N LEU A 24 -6.97 3.59 -6.79
CA LEU A 24 -7.65 4.70 -7.41
C LEU A 24 -8.24 5.65 -6.36
N ALA A 25 -8.80 5.13 -5.27
CA ALA A 25 -9.28 5.96 -4.16
C ALA A 25 -8.13 6.75 -3.51
N ALA A 26 -7.02 6.10 -3.19
CA ALA A 26 -5.85 6.73 -2.57
C ALA A 26 -5.24 7.84 -3.44
N ARG A 27 -5.22 7.64 -4.76
CA ARG A 27 -4.64 8.60 -5.70
C ARG A 27 -5.47 9.87 -5.91
N TYR A 28 -6.79 9.76 -5.83
CA TYR A 28 -7.70 10.82 -6.27
C TYR A 28 -8.50 11.48 -5.16
N ALA A 29 -8.60 10.85 -3.99
CA ALA A 29 -9.31 11.41 -2.86
C ALA A 29 -8.37 12.24 -1.97
N ASP A 30 -8.83 13.43 -1.57
CA ASP A 30 -8.18 14.20 -0.52
C ASP A 30 -8.49 13.63 0.88
N HIS A 31 -9.60 12.89 1.00
CA HIS A 31 -10.08 12.28 2.22
C HIS A 31 -10.73 10.91 1.93
N LEU A 32 -10.33 9.88 2.67
CA LEU A 32 -10.86 8.53 2.57
C LEU A 32 -11.70 8.17 3.79
N VAL A 33 -12.68 7.31 3.56
CA VAL A 33 -13.53 6.70 4.59
C VAL A 33 -13.55 5.20 4.34
N ALA A 34 -12.97 4.43 5.26
CA ALA A 34 -13.01 2.97 5.25
C ALA A 34 -14.15 2.48 6.15
N ILE A 35 -14.98 1.58 5.63
CA ILE A 35 -16.14 1.02 6.33
C ILE A 35 -15.98 -0.50 6.40
N ARG A 36 -16.25 -1.07 7.57
CA ARG A 36 -16.27 -2.51 7.81
C ARG A 36 -17.52 -2.90 8.57
N ALA A 37 -18.26 -3.88 8.06
CA ALA A 37 -19.50 -4.37 8.66
C ALA A 37 -20.52 -3.25 9.00
N GLY A 38 -20.63 -2.24 8.13
CA GLY A 38 -21.56 -1.11 8.33
C GLY A 38 -21.08 -0.03 9.31
N HIS A 39 -19.88 -0.18 9.88
CA HIS A 39 -19.30 0.79 10.81
C HIS A 39 -18.05 1.47 10.23
N LEU A 40 -17.82 2.72 10.64
CA LEU A 40 -16.60 3.45 10.32
C LEU A 40 -15.41 2.70 10.92
N TYR A 41 -14.46 2.30 10.07
CA TYR A 41 -13.20 1.70 10.48
C TYR A 41 -12.11 2.77 10.66
N ALA A 42 -11.93 3.61 9.64
CA ALA A 42 -10.97 4.71 9.65
C ALA A 42 -11.40 5.82 8.68
N GLN A 43 -10.99 7.06 8.94
CA GLN A 43 -11.12 8.17 8.01
C GLN A 43 -9.96 9.16 8.16
N GLY A 44 -9.60 9.85 7.10
CA GLY A 44 -8.44 10.74 7.08
C GLY A 44 -7.88 10.92 5.68
N THR A 45 -6.65 11.40 5.59
CA THR A 45 -5.90 11.43 4.33
C THR A 45 -5.63 10.01 3.83
N PRO A 46 -5.34 9.83 2.53
CA PRO A 46 -4.92 8.52 2.01
C PRO A 46 -3.78 7.88 2.80
N ALA A 47 -2.76 8.65 3.19
CA ALA A 47 -1.61 8.15 3.93
C ALA A 47 -1.93 7.66 5.35
N GLU A 48 -2.93 8.25 6.00
CA GLU A 48 -3.37 7.84 7.34
C GLU A 48 -4.26 6.59 7.29
N VAL A 49 -5.08 6.46 6.24
CA VAL A 49 -6.08 5.38 6.12
C VAL A 49 -5.51 4.13 5.47
N VAL A 50 -4.71 4.28 4.40
CA VAL A 50 -4.24 3.15 3.59
C VAL A 50 -2.97 2.56 4.20
N THR A 51 -3.17 1.57 5.06
CA THR A 51 -2.11 0.79 5.71
C THR A 51 -2.28 -0.70 5.42
N GLU A 52 -1.20 -1.49 5.52
CA GLU A 52 -1.26 -2.95 5.33
C GLU A 52 -2.31 -3.59 6.26
N GLN A 53 -2.36 -3.15 7.52
CA GLN A 53 -3.34 -3.60 8.50
C GLN A 53 -4.78 -3.24 8.10
N MET A 54 -5.03 -2.01 7.63
CA MET A 54 -6.37 -1.63 7.15
C MET A 54 -6.80 -2.50 5.97
N VAL A 55 -5.89 -2.78 5.04
CA VAL A 55 -6.18 -3.64 3.88
C VAL A 55 -6.53 -5.06 4.34
N GLU A 56 -5.79 -5.62 5.28
CA GLU A 56 -6.09 -6.94 5.85
C GLU A 56 -7.44 -6.94 6.58
N ASP A 57 -7.70 -5.96 7.44
CA ASP A 57 -8.91 -5.95 8.26
C ASP A 57 -10.19 -5.70 7.43
N VAL A 58 -10.13 -4.82 6.44
CA VAL A 58 -11.29 -4.39 5.64
C VAL A 58 -11.50 -5.28 4.42
N PHE A 59 -10.42 -5.72 3.76
CA PHE A 59 -10.50 -6.49 2.51
C PHE A 59 -10.09 -7.96 2.66
N GLY A 60 -9.55 -8.38 3.82
CA GLY A 60 -9.11 -9.76 4.04
C GLY A 60 -7.91 -10.15 3.16
N MET A 61 -7.09 -9.17 2.77
CA MET A 61 -6.04 -9.35 1.77
C MET A 61 -4.66 -8.98 2.33
N THR A 62 -3.73 -9.93 2.30
CA THR A 62 -2.31 -9.66 2.56
C THR A 62 -1.73 -8.80 1.45
N SER A 63 -1.08 -7.70 1.81
CA SER A 63 -0.53 -6.74 0.86
C SER A 63 0.71 -6.07 1.43
N ARG A 64 1.47 -5.41 0.54
CA ARG A 64 2.45 -4.39 0.91
C ARG A 64 1.90 -3.03 0.55
N VAL A 65 2.13 -2.03 1.41
CA VAL A 65 1.83 -0.64 1.08
C VAL A 65 3.13 0.12 0.93
N ILE A 66 3.33 0.71 -0.24
CA ILE A 66 4.49 1.55 -0.54
C ILE A 66 4.04 2.94 -0.97
N THR A 67 4.95 3.89 -0.95
CA THR A 67 4.70 5.18 -1.60
C THR A 67 4.76 5.01 -3.12
N ASP A 68 3.71 5.43 -3.83
CA ASP A 68 3.71 5.49 -5.29
C ASP A 68 4.79 6.48 -5.76
N PRO A 69 5.80 6.05 -6.54
CA PRO A 69 6.86 6.94 -7.01
C PRO A 69 6.36 8.03 -7.97
N VAL A 70 5.16 7.90 -8.53
CA VAL A 70 4.57 8.87 -9.47
C VAL A 70 3.71 9.89 -8.73
N SER A 71 2.82 9.43 -7.86
CA SER A 71 1.83 10.29 -7.21
C SER A 71 2.15 10.67 -5.77
N SER A 72 3.15 10.02 -5.15
CA SER A 72 3.45 10.12 -3.71
C SER A 72 2.31 9.72 -2.78
N THR A 73 1.24 9.12 -3.31
CA THR A 73 0.13 8.55 -2.52
C THR A 73 0.41 7.08 -2.19
N PRO A 74 -0.29 6.48 -1.23
CA PRO A 74 -0.14 5.05 -0.94
C PRO A 74 -0.53 4.17 -2.12
N LEU A 75 0.32 3.19 -2.43
CA LEU A 75 0.11 2.15 -3.42
C LEU A 75 0.06 0.78 -2.73
N VAL A 76 -1.07 0.11 -2.86
CA VAL A 76 -1.31 -1.23 -2.34
C VAL A 76 -0.92 -2.27 -3.38
N LEU A 77 0.01 -3.15 -2.99
CA LEU A 77 0.54 -4.24 -3.78
C LEU A 77 0.08 -5.58 -3.16
N PRO A 78 -0.87 -6.30 -3.78
CA PRO A 78 -1.34 -7.58 -3.26
C PRO A 78 -0.22 -8.63 -3.26
N VAL A 79 -0.12 -9.40 -2.17
CA VAL A 79 0.81 -10.54 -2.08
C VAL A 79 0.04 -11.82 -2.45
N GLY A 80 0.11 -12.20 -3.73
CA GLY A 80 -0.63 -13.34 -4.26
C GLY A 80 0.10 -14.67 -4.06
N ARG A 81 -0.60 -15.72 -3.60
CA ARG A 81 -0.03 -17.07 -3.39
C ARG A 81 0.52 -17.74 -4.66
N HIS A 82 0.08 -17.28 -5.84
CA HIS A 82 0.42 -17.86 -7.14
C HIS A 82 1.35 -16.97 -7.98
N HIS A 83 1.52 -15.70 -7.58
CA HIS A 83 2.31 -14.71 -8.32
C HIS A 83 3.39 -14.04 -7.47
N SER A 84 3.62 -14.53 -6.24
CA SER A 84 4.78 -14.16 -5.41
C SER A 84 6.02 -14.92 -5.90
N GLY A 85 6.47 -14.61 -7.12
CA GLY A 85 7.70 -15.16 -7.65
C GLY A 85 8.92 -14.67 -6.85
N THR A 86 9.55 -15.59 -6.11
CA THR A 86 10.97 -15.63 -5.69
C THR A 86 11.59 -14.46 -4.89
N LEU A 87 11.04 -13.25 -4.90
CA LEU A 87 11.68 -12.07 -4.29
C LEU A 87 11.56 -12.03 -2.75
N LEU A 88 10.53 -12.62 -2.16
CA LEU A 88 10.39 -12.68 -0.69
C LEU A 88 11.37 -13.68 -0.03
N ALA A 89 11.87 -14.67 -0.76
CA ALA A 89 12.84 -15.64 -0.24
C ALA A 89 14.28 -15.11 -0.18
N ALA A 90 14.57 -14.00 -0.88
CA ALA A 90 15.90 -13.42 -0.95
C ALA A 90 16.26 -12.55 0.28
N ASP A 91 15.25 -11.97 0.95
CA ASP A 91 15.49 -11.13 2.14
C ASP A 91 15.80 -11.96 3.41
N GLU A 92 15.26 -13.17 3.53
CA GLU A 92 15.57 -14.05 4.68
C GLU A 92 17.01 -14.62 4.62
N LYS A 93 17.59 -14.75 3.42
CA LYS A 93 18.91 -15.38 3.25
C LYS A 93 20.10 -14.43 3.43
N ARG A 94 19.89 -13.12 3.61
CA ARG A 94 20.97 -12.13 3.73
C ARG A 94 21.37 -11.81 5.17
N ALA A 95 20.71 -12.42 6.17
CA ALA A 95 20.92 -12.10 7.60
C ALA A 95 21.81 -13.10 8.37
N ALA A 96 22.60 -13.94 7.71
CA ALA A 96 23.65 -14.71 8.39
C ALA A 96 24.98 -13.95 8.32
N PRO A 97 25.62 -13.59 9.45
CA PRO A 97 26.97 -13.04 9.41
C PRO A 97 27.93 -14.14 8.96
N GLU A 98 28.65 -13.91 7.85
CA GLU A 98 29.79 -14.74 7.47
C GLU A 98 30.79 -14.76 8.64
N ALA A 99 31.00 -15.95 9.21
CA ALA A 99 32.04 -16.18 10.19
C ALA A 99 33.42 -15.92 9.53
N PRO A 100 34.35 -15.23 10.21
CA PRO A 100 35.66 -14.96 9.63
C PRO A 100 36.41 -16.26 9.39
N LEU A 101 37.01 -16.37 8.20
CA LEU A 101 37.87 -17.48 7.79
C LEU A 101 38.96 -17.74 8.85
N PRO A 102 39.23 -19.01 9.23
CA PRO A 102 40.31 -19.32 10.17
C PRO A 102 41.67 -18.91 9.57
N ALA A 103 42.52 -18.33 10.40
CA ALA A 103 43.77 -17.66 10.04
C ALA A 103 44.89 -18.57 9.48
N ASP A 104 44.61 -19.85 9.22
CA ASP A 104 45.62 -20.87 8.97
C ASP A 104 45.71 -21.30 7.48
N ALA A 105 45.01 -20.64 6.57
CA ALA A 105 44.94 -21.01 5.15
C ALA A 105 46.09 -20.47 4.26
N LEU A 106 47.25 -20.15 4.84
CA LEU A 106 48.47 -19.77 4.12
C LEU A 106 49.70 -20.46 4.73
N ARG A 107 49.77 -21.79 4.58
CA ARG A 107 51.02 -22.55 4.52
C ARG A 107 50.90 -23.68 3.52
#